data_AF-A0A8J1TR45-F1
#
_entry.id   AF-A0A8J1TR45-F1
#
_cell.length_a   1.000
_cell.length_b   1.000
_cell.length_c   1.000
_cell.angle_alpha   90.00
_cell.angle_beta   90.00
_cell.angle_gamma   90.00
#
_symmetry.space_group_name_H-M   'P 1'
#
loop_
_entity.id
_entity.type
_entity.pdbx_description
1 polymer ?
#
loop_
_entity_poly.entity_id
_entity_poly.type
_entity_poly.pdbx_seq_one_letter_code
_entity_poly.pdbx_strand_id
1 'polypeptide(L)'
;MVVFTFMTRRVISNCYTIEKMVKQKTKRQTKQATHSQTTDKNQRERGCEDIHCVNDEDTNAIRQKLLQWYDKNKRDLPWRRYAVDEKDPNIKAYAVWVSEIMLQQTQVATVIDYYTRWMTKWPTLQALSMASLEEVNEMWSGLGYYSRGRRLHEGACKVVSELGCNIPDNADDLLKQLPGVGRYTAGAIASIAFNQATGLVDGNVVRVFARLRAIGADSTSQPVTDRLWSLANTLVDPERPGDFNQGLMELGATVCTPKTPLCAKCPLQSHCLAYQQVEREKHVLQSHLVKSNTVDVSSPEIPDIECIGEDCKLCIPPSDPWQYDLGVQNYPRKPKKKAPREERTGVCVLCDKQNPKMPRYLITQRPETGLLANLWEFPNFKLEENGRKEKLNSGSFLESTLSIDSSDTIDQQHIGEVVHIFSHIHQTYLVDSLCINERGVNNIANDCNGQATKWVTKEELLSSAISTAMKKVFKAFESKKSGSPVKNKGSKRKSEKTLNTGGTKSKQLAMDMFFKPKSKT
;
A
#
# COMPACT_ATOMS: atom_id res chain seq x y z
N MET A 1 77.18 10.15 70.67
CA MET A 1 76.44 11.29 70.09
C MET A 1 76.36 11.19 68.57
N VAL A 2 75.75 10.13 68.05
CA VAL A 2 75.07 10.13 66.72
C VAL A 2 73.80 9.28 66.88
N VAL A 3 73.01 9.62 67.91
CA VAL A 3 71.66 9.09 68.19
C VAL A 3 70.60 9.91 67.43
N PHE A 4 71.02 10.70 66.43
CA PHE A 4 70.15 11.63 65.71
C PHE A 4 70.04 11.37 64.19
N THR A 5 70.56 10.23 63.69
CA THR A 5 70.60 9.96 62.24
C THR A 5 69.92 8.65 61.81
N PHE A 6 69.37 7.88 62.76
CA PHE A 6 68.63 6.64 62.46
C PHE A 6 67.11 6.73 62.66
N MET A 7 66.59 7.74 63.37
CA MET A 7 65.14 7.95 63.53
C MET A 7 64.50 8.79 62.42
N THR A 8 65.27 9.53 61.62
CA THR A 8 64.73 10.38 60.54
C THR A 8 64.51 9.64 59.21
N ARG A 9 65.18 8.50 58.96
CA ARG A 9 64.92 7.68 57.75
C ARG A 9 63.69 6.77 57.85
N ARG A 10 63.27 6.37 59.06
CA ARG A 10 62.11 5.47 59.24
C ARG A 10 60.77 6.21 59.23
N VAL A 11 60.74 7.48 59.64
CA VAL A 11 59.54 8.33 59.58
C VAL A 11 59.24 8.79 58.14
N ILE A 12 60.28 9.13 57.36
CA ILE A 12 60.11 9.57 55.96
C ILE A 12 59.66 8.41 55.06
N SER A 13 60.13 7.17 55.29
CA SER A 13 59.70 6.00 54.51
C SER A 13 58.26 5.56 54.82
N ASN A 14 57.78 5.75 56.06
CA ASN A 14 56.38 5.45 56.42
C ASN A 14 55.40 6.54 55.95
N CYS A 15 55.79 7.82 55.95
CA CYS A 15 54.97 8.88 55.35
C CYS A 15 54.79 8.71 53.83
N TYR A 16 55.84 8.29 53.11
CA TYR A 16 55.75 8.03 51.66
C TYR A 16 54.87 6.83 51.30
N THR A 17 54.76 5.85 52.20
CA THR A 17 53.96 4.64 51.99
C THR A 17 52.49 4.88 52.33
N ILE A 18 52.21 5.67 53.38
CA ILE A 18 50.84 6.07 53.76
C ILE A 18 50.25 7.06 52.74
N GLU A 19 51.03 8.03 52.22
CA GLU A 19 50.55 8.91 51.15
C GLU A 19 50.19 8.15 49.86
N LYS A 20 50.96 7.12 49.49
CA LYS A 20 50.65 6.26 48.32
C LYS A 20 49.40 5.40 48.55
N MET A 21 49.20 4.88 49.76
CA MET A 21 48.01 4.10 50.12
C MET A 21 46.76 4.97 50.23
N VAL A 22 46.86 6.19 50.78
CA VAL A 22 45.76 7.15 50.82
C VAL A 22 45.41 7.61 49.42
N LYS A 23 46.38 8.01 48.56
CA LYS A 23 46.13 8.38 47.14
C LYS A 23 45.53 7.24 46.31
N GLN A 24 45.85 5.98 46.60
CA GLN A 24 45.23 4.81 45.95
C GLN A 24 43.81 4.53 46.46
N LYS A 25 43.54 4.72 47.77
CA LYS A 25 42.17 4.63 48.33
C LYS A 25 41.27 5.77 47.85
N THR A 26 41.77 7.01 47.77
CA THR A 26 41.01 8.12 47.17
C THR A 26 40.77 7.84 45.70
N LYS A 27 41.77 7.42 44.89
CA LYS A 27 41.53 7.03 43.48
C LYS A 27 40.53 5.89 43.29
N ARG A 28 40.46 4.90 44.21
CA ARG A 28 39.46 3.82 44.16
C ARG A 28 38.06 4.30 44.57
N GLN A 29 37.95 5.16 45.58
CA GLN A 29 36.67 5.75 45.99
C GLN A 29 36.16 6.80 44.99
N THR A 30 37.03 7.59 44.35
CA THR A 30 36.65 8.48 43.25
C THR A 30 36.32 7.70 41.97
N LYS A 31 36.97 6.54 41.69
CA LYS A 31 36.56 5.64 40.59
C LYS A 31 35.24 4.92 40.87
N GLN A 32 34.94 4.51 42.10
CA GLN A 32 33.64 3.92 42.44
C GLN A 32 32.50 4.96 42.48
N ALA A 33 32.77 6.18 42.95
CA ALA A 33 31.79 7.28 42.91
C ALA A 33 31.58 7.84 41.49
N THR A 34 32.62 7.87 40.64
CA THR A 34 32.44 8.19 39.21
C THR A 34 31.79 7.05 38.47
N HIS A 35 32.07 5.78 38.77
CA HIS A 35 31.40 4.65 38.11
C HIS A 35 29.91 4.56 38.49
N SER A 36 29.54 4.81 39.76
CA SER A 36 28.13 4.84 40.20
C SER A 36 27.39 6.09 39.74
N GLN A 37 28.06 7.24 39.57
CA GLN A 37 27.45 8.44 38.98
C GLN A 37 27.42 8.43 37.44
N THR A 38 28.31 7.69 36.76
CA THR A 38 28.23 7.47 35.31
C THR A 38 27.18 6.43 34.92
N THR A 39 26.87 5.44 35.78
CA THR A 39 25.76 4.51 35.51
C THR A 39 24.39 5.16 35.68
N ASP A 40 24.26 6.15 36.57
CA ASP A 40 23.01 6.89 36.78
C ASP A 40 22.81 8.04 35.77
N LYS A 41 23.91 8.67 35.29
CA LYS A 41 23.85 9.66 34.20
C LYS A 41 23.65 9.03 32.82
N ASN A 42 24.24 7.87 32.54
CA ASN A 42 24.01 7.16 31.27
C ASN A 42 22.59 6.58 31.13
N GLN A 43 21.81 6.49 32.20
CA GLN A 43 20.39 6.11 32.11
C GLN A 43 19.47 7.28 31.71
N ARG A 44 19.91 8.54 31.89
CA ARG A 44 19.13 9.75 31.59
C ARG A 44 19.46 10.41 30.24
N GLU A 45 20.39 9.85 29.47
CA GLU A 45 20.77 10.31 28.11
C GLU A 45 20.50 9.23 27.03
N ARG A 46 19.43 8.45 27.15
CA ARG A 46 18.88 7.68 26.01
C ARG A 46 17.96 8.60 25.22
N GLY A 47 18.39 9.08 24.06
CA GLY A 47 17.56 9.97 23.21
C GLY A 47 16.29 9.29 22.67
N CYS A 48 15.25 10.04 22.25
CA CYS A 48 14.01 9.46 21.62
C CYS A 48 14.38 8.56 20.40
N GLU A 49 15.52 8.78 19.74
CA GLU A 49 15.96 7.95 18.61
C GLU A 49 16.26 6.49 18.99
N ASP A 50 16.77 6.23 20.20
CA ASP A 50 17.07 4.87 20.70
C ASP A 50 15.80 4.05 20.97
N ILE A 51 14.68 4.71 21.30
CA ILE A 51 13.40 4.02 21.53
C ILE A 51 12.81 3.48 20.22
N HIS A 52 13.04 4.19 19.12
CA HIS A 52 12.59 3.74 17.80
C HIS A 52 13.51 2.67 17.19
N CYS A 53 14.56 2.26 17.90
CA CYS A 53 15.53 1.23 17.50
C CYS A 53 15.11 -0.15 18.02
N VAL A 54 15.79 -1.19 17.52
CA VAL A 54 15.75 -2.55 18.06
C VAL A 54 17.17 -2.92 18.51
N ASN A 55 17.28 -3.64 19.62
CA ASN A 55 18.54 -4.23 20.05
C ASN A 55 18.65 -5.68 19.55
N ASP A 56 19.81 -6.32 19.73
CA ASP A 56 20.08 -7.65 19.18
C ASP A 56 19.21 -8.75 19.83
N GLU A 57 18.97 -8.67 21.14
CA GLU A 57 18.12 -9.62 21.88
C GLU A 57 16.67 -9.55 21.41
N ASP A 58 16.11 -8.33 21.32
CA ASP A 58 14.78 -8.07 20.75
C ASP A 58 14.70 -8.59 19.31
N THR A 59 15.75 -8.36 18.51
CA THR A 59 15.78 -8.74 17.10
C THR A 59 15.61 -10.25 16.93
N ASN A 60 16.38 -11.04 17.68
CA ASN A 60 16.27 -12.50 17.64
C ASN A 60 14.91 -13.00 18.14
N ALA A 61 14.39 -12.42 19.22
CA ALA A 61 13.07 -12.77 19.74
C ALA A 61 11.93 -12.43 18.76
N ILE A 62 12.02 -11.27 18.08
CA ILE A 62 11.05 -10.84 17.06
C ILE A 62 11.08 -11.80 15.87
N ARG A 63 12.26 -12.12 15.33
CA ARG A 63 12.45 -13.08 14.22
C ARG A 63 11.81 -14.43 14.56
N GLN A 64 12.18 -15.01 15.70
CA GLN A 64 11.69 -16.32 16.12
C GLN A 64 10.16 -16.33 16.28
N LYS A 65 9.59 -15.36 17.01
CA LYS A 65 8.14 -15.29 17.25
C LYS A 65 7.35 -15.07 15.96
N LEU A 66 7.86 -14.23 15.06
CA LEU A 66 7.21 -13.96 13.79
C LEU A 66 7.22 -15.18 12.88
N LEU A 67 8.38 -15.83 12.71
CA LEU A 67 8.53 -17.00 11.84
C LEU A 67 7.69 -18.18 12.34
N GLN A 68 7.72 -18.46 13.65
CA GLN A 68 6.89 -19.52 14.25
C GLN A 68 5.40 -19.28 14.05
N TRP A 69 4.96 -18.02 14.16
CA TRP A 69 3.58 -17.67 13.88
C TRP A 69 3.26 -17.79 12.39
N TYR A 70 4.15 -17.33 11.51
CA TYR A 70 3.96 -17.39 10.06
C TYR A 70 3.84 -18.83 9.56
N ASP A 71 4.70 -19.74 10.04
CA ASP A 71 4.66 -21.16 9.68
C ASP A 71 3.33 -21.82 10.01
N LYS A 72 2.66 -21.38 11.09
CA LYS A 72 1.37 -21.91 11.54
C LYS A 72 0.15 -21.20 10.91
N ASN A 73 0.28 -19.94 10.52
CA ASN A 73 -0.88 -19.08 10.20
C ASN A 73 -0.87 -18.50 8.78
N LYS A 74 0.19 -18.72 7.98
CA LYS A 74 0.25 -18.21 6.61
C LYS A 74 -0.92 -18.75 5.78
N ARG A 75 -1.60 -17.86 5.06
CA ARG A 75 -2.62 -18.25 4.09
C ARG A 75 -1.98 -19.03 2.94
N ASP A 76 -2.69 -20.07 2.51
CA ASP A 76 -2.40 -20.76 1.26
C ASP A 76 -2.75 -19.84 0.09
N LEU A 77 -1.74 -19.47 -0.71
CA LEU A 77 -1.86 -18.56 -1.85
C LEU A 77 -1.13 -19.18 -3.04
N PRO A 78 -1.67 -19.08 -4.27
CA PRO A 78 -1.09 -19.75 -5.43
C PRO A 78 0.38 -19.41 -5.66
N TRP A 79 0.76 -18.14 -5.56
CA TRP A 79 2.15 -17.69 -5.73
C TRP A 79 3.09 -18.15 -4.62
N ARG A 80 2.58 -18.39 -3.40
CA ARG A 80 3.37 -18.96 -2.31
C ARG A 80 3.66 -20.43 -2.53
N ARG A 81 2.64 -21.21 -2.91
CA ARG A 81 2.83 -22.63 -3.28
C ARG A 81 3.80 -22.75 -4.45
N TYR A 82 3.58 -21.96 -5.50
CA TYR A 82 4.44 -21.95 -6.68
C TYR A 82 5.90 -21.64 -6.31
N ALA A 83 6.16 -20.63 -5.48
CA ALA A 83 7.52 -20.28 -5.08
C ALA A 83 8.23 -21.34 -4.22
N VAL A 84 7.46 -22.18 -3.51
CA VAL A 84 7.99 -23.31 -2.72
C VAL A 84 8.25 -24.53 -3.60
N ASP A 85 7.32 -24.86 -4.47
CA ASP A 85 7.36 -26.07 -5.31
C ASP A 85 8.37 -25.95 -6.46
N GLU A 86 8.54 -24.75 -7.00
CA GLU A 86 9.46 -24.49 -8.11
C GLU A 86 10.93 -24.54 -7.65
N LYS A 87 11.76 -25.25 -8.41
CA LYS A 87 13.20 -25.43 -8.15
C LYS A 87 14.05 -24.48 -8.99
N ASP A 88 13.59 -24.11 -10.18
CA ASP A 88 14.29 -23.15 -11.02
C ASP A 88 14.20 -21.74 -10.41
N PRO A 89 15.32 -21.11 -10.05
CA PRO A 89 15.32 -19.79 -9.41
C PRO A 89 14.78 -18.69 -10.33
N ASN A 90 14.97 -18.78 -11.64
CA ASN A 90 14.45 -17.80 -12.59
C ASN A 90 12.92 -17.92 -12.73
N ILE A 91 12.39 -19.14 -12.86
CA ILE A 91 10.93 -19.36 -12.93
C ILE A 91 10.27 -18.94 -11.61
N LYS A 92 10.89 -19.28 -10.48
CA LYS A 92 10.46 -18.84 -9.15
C LYS A 92 10.46 -17.30 -9.02
N ALA A 93 11.55 -16.65 -9.40
CA ALA A 93 11.64 -15.19 -9.35
C ALA A 93 10.63 -14.52 -10.27
N TYR A 94 10.39 -15.06 -11.46
CA TYR A 94 9.31 -14.61 -12.35
C TYR A 94 7.93 -14.76 -11.70
N ALA A 95 7.63 -15.91 -11.12
CA ALA A 95 6.36 -16.16 -10.44
C ALA A 95 6.13 -15.21 -9.26
N VAL A 96 7.17 -14.93 -8.47
CA VAL A 96 7.13 -13.92 -7.39
C VAL A 96 6.89 -12.55 -7.99
N TRP A 97 7.67 -12.16 -9.00
CA TRP A 97 7.58 -10.84 -9.64
C TRP A 97 6.17 -10.56 -10.19
N VAL A 98 5.56 -11.51 -10.90
CA VAL A 98 4.18 -11.40 -11.39
C VAL A 98 3.22 -11.12 -10.23
N SER A 99 3.29 -11.92 -9.17
CA SER A 99 2.40 -11.78 -8.01
C SER A 99 2.55 -10.42 -7.32
N GLU A 100 3.78 -9.96 -7.14
CA GLU A 100 4.10 -8.69 -6.49
C GLU A 100 3.60 -7.50 -7.30
N ILE A 101 3.77 -7.54 -8.62
CA ILE A 101 3.24 -6.49 -9.50
C ILE A 101 1.71 -6.48 -9.46
N MET A 102 1.05 -7.64 -9.48
CA MET A 102 -0.42 -7.73 -9.41
C MET A 102 -0.96 -7.22 -8.07
N LEU A 103 -0.30 -7.53 -6.94
CA LEU A 103 -0.73 -7.15 -5.59
C LEU A 103 -0.60 -5.66 -5.28
N GLN A 104 0.16 -4.89 -6.08
CA GLN A 104 0.24 -3.44 -5.91
C GLN A 104 -1.15 -2.79 -6.00
N GLN A 105 -1.62 -2.25 -4.87
CA GLN A 105 -2.94 -1.59 -4.76
C GLN A 105 -4.13 -2.46 -5.21
N THR A 106 -3.98 -3.79 -5.20
CA THR A 106 -5.04 -4.73 -5.59
C THR A 106 -5.24 -5.75 -4.47
N GLN A 107 -6.49 -6.13 -4.20
CA GLN A 107 -6.80 -7.06 -3.11
C GLN A 107 -6.41 -8.50 -3.46
N VAL A 108 -5.87 -9.24 -2.49
CA VAL A 108 -5.45 -10.65 -2.64
C VAL A 108 -6.53 -11.50 -3.30
N ALA A 109 -7.78 -11.41 -2.84
CA ALA A 109 -8.89 -12.19 -3.37
C ALA A 109 -9.13 -11.97 -4.87
N THR A 110 -8.89 -10.76 -5.37
CA THR A 110 -8.99 -10.46 -6.80
C THR A 110 -7.81 -11.02 -7.58
N VAL A 111 -6.59 -10.96 -7.01
CA VAL A 111 -5.36 -11.37 -7.70
C VAL A 111 -5.30 -12.87 -7.95
N ILE A 112 -5.89 -13.71 -7.10
CA ILE A 112 -5.85 -15.18 -7.20
C ILE A 112 -6.21 -15.68 -8.62
N ASP A 113 -7.36 -15.24 -9.16
CA ASP A 113 -7.84 -15.70 -10.46
C ASP A 113 -7.01 -15.15 -11.63
N TYR A 114 -6.48 -13.93 -11.49
CA TYR A 114 -5.64 -13.30 -12.52
C TYR A 114 -4.27 -13.96 -12.56
N TYR A 115 -3.64 -14.16 -11.40
CA TYR A 115 -2.36 -14.83 -11.27
C TYR A 115 -2.42 -16.25 -11.84
N THR A 116 -3.44 -17.01 -11.49
CA THR A 116 -3.59 -18.40 -11.96
C THR A 116 -3.70 -18.45 -13.48
N ARG A 117 -4.59 -17.64 -14.08
CA ARG A 117 -4.72 -17.59 -15.55
C ARG A 117 -3.44 -17.09 -16.24
N TRP A 118 -2.77 -16.10 -15.64
CA TRP A 118 -1.53 -15.54 -16.16
C TRP A 118 -0.42 -16.60 -16.18
N MET A 119 -0.16 -17.27 -15.07
CA MET A 119 0.88 -18.29 -14.96
C MET A 119 0.56 -19.53 -15.81
N THR A 120 -0.72 -19.86 -16.04
CA THR A 120 -1.10 -20.90 -17.00
C THR A 120 -0.78 -20.51 -18.44
N LYS A 121 -1.04 -19.25 -18.85
CA LYS A 121 -0.77 -18.78 -20.22
C LYS A 121 0.71 -18.54 -20.47
N TRP A 122 1.41 -17.92 -19.52
CA TRP A 122 2.81 -17.54 -19.60
C TRP A 122 3.56 -18.02 -18.35
N PRO A 123 3.96 -19.30 -18.31
CA PRO A 123 4.66 -19.88 -17.16
C PRO A 123 6.10 -19.39 -17.01
N THR A 124 6.71 -18.84 -18.07
CA THR A 124 8.10 -18.37 -18.08
C THR A 124 8.22 -16.96 -18.65
N LEU A 125 9.36 -16.30 -18.39
CA LEU A 125 9.69 -15.00 -18.98
C LEU A 125 9.72 -15.04 -20.50
N GLN A 126 10.26 -16.11 -21.08
CA GLN A 126 10.31 -16.30 -22.53
C GLN A 126 8.91 -16.36 -23.13
N ALA A 127 7.98 -17.07 -22.47
CA ALA A 127 6.60 -17.14 -22.91
C ALA A 127 5.93 -15.75 -22.88
N LEU A 128 6.19 -14.97 -21.81
CA LEU A 128 5.67 -13.61 -21.69
C LEU A 128 6.30 -12.65 -22.71
N SER A 129 7.61 -12.74 -22.95
CA SER A 129 8.32 -11.84 -23.87
C SER A 129 7.88 -12.00 -25.33
N MET A 130 7.39 -13.19 -25.70
CA MET A 130 6.83 -13.46 -27.03
C MET A 130 5.38 -12.97 -27.18
N ALA A 131 4.69 -12.62 -26.08
CA ALA A 131 3.33 -12.13 -26.13
C ALA A 131 3.27 -10.72 -26.73
N SER A 132 2.19 -10.43 -27.44
CA SER A 132 1.90 -9.06 -27.86
C SER A 132 1.42 -8.20 -26.67
N LEU A 133 1.61 -6.89 -26.74
CA LEU A 133 1.11 -5.97 -25.71
C LEU A 133 -0.43 -5.98 -25.63
N GLU A 134 -1.12 -6.25 -26.74
CA GLU A 134 -2.58 -6.38 -26.76
C GLU A 134 -3.03 -7.58 -25.91
N GLU A 135 -2.42 -8.76 -26.10
CA GLU A 135 -2.72 -9.93 -25.28
C GLU A 135 -2.43 -9.71 -23.79
N VAL A 136 -1.34 -9.01 -23.47
CA VAL A 136 -1.01 -8.63 -22.09
C VAL A 136 -2.10 -7.74 -21.49
N ASN A 137 -2.55 -6.73 -22.23
CA ASN A 137 -3.61 -5.83 -21.80
C ASN A 137 -4.96 -6.54 -21.64
N GLU A 138 -5.27 -7.51 -22.49
CA GLU A 138 -6.48 -8.35 -22.38
C GLU A 138 -6.43 -9.22 -21.12
N MET A 139 -5.30 -9.87 -20.85
CA MET A 139 -5.12 -10.69 -19.63
C MET A 139 -5.14 -9.85 -18.35
N TRP A 140 -4.69 -8.59 -18.43
CA TRP A 140 -4.72 -7.62 -17.33
C TRP A 140 -6.07 -6.89 -17.18
N SER A 141 -6.99 -7.08 -18.14
CA SER A 141 -8.27 -6.36 -18.21
C SER A 141 -9.08 -6.53 -16.94
N GLY A 142 -9.34 -5.41 -16.25
CA GLY A 142 -10.10 -5.37 -15.00
C GLY A 142 -9.26 -5.30 -13.72
N LEU A 143 -7.94 -5.54 -13.78
CA LEU A 143 -7.06 -5.44 -12.61
C LEU A 143 -6.69 -3.98 -12.25
N GLY A 144 -6.82 -3.07 -13.22
CA GLY A 144 -6.48 -1.65 -13.06
C GLY A 144 -4.96 -1.38 -13.07
N TYR A 145 -4.59 -0.10 -13.18
CA TYR A 145 -3.19 0.34 -13.29
C TYR A 145 -2.41 -0.44 -14.36
N TYR A 146 -2.88 -0.39 -15.61
CA TYR A 146 -2.37 -1.17 -16.75
C TYR A 146 -0.88 -0.94 -17.06
N SER A 147 -0.33 0.21 -16.68
CA SER A 147 1.12 0.46 -16.77
C SER A 147 1.96 -0.57 -16.03
N ARG A 148 1.40 -1.24 -15.02
CA ARG A 148 2.06 -2.36 -14.31
C ARG A 148 2.25 -3.58 -15.22
N GLY A 149 1.20 -4.02 -15.91
CA GLY A 149 1.27 -5.14 -16.84
C GLY A 149 2.22 -4.85 -18.01
N ARG A 150 2.16 -3.63 -18.57
CA ARG A 150 3.10 -3.19 -19.61
C ARG A 150 4.56 -3.21 -19.13
N ARG A 151 4.86 -2.62 -17.97
CA ARG A 151 6.24 -2.60 -17.43
C ARG A 151 6.77 -3.99 -17.10
N LEU A 152 5.90 -4.89 -16.64
CA LEU A 152 6.24 -6.29 -16.42
C LEU A 152 6.60 -6.98 -17.74
N HIS A 153 5.84 -6.75 -18.81
CA HIS A 153 6.14 -7.26 -20.15
C HIS A 153 7.45 -6.67 -20.70
N GLU A 154 7.65 -5.36 -20.63
CA GLU A 154 8.90 -4.70 -21.02
C GLU A 154 10.11 -5.26 -20.27
N GLY A 155 9.95 -5.48 -18.97
CA GLY A 155 10.99 -6.07 -18.15
C GLY A 155 11.28 -7.52 -18.53
N ALA A 156 10.26 -8.31 -18.87
CA ALA A 156 10.46 -9.67 -19.36
C ALA A 156 11.20 -9.71 -20.70
N CYS A 157 10.82 -8.84 -21.65
CA CYS A 157 11.55 -8.67 -22.90
C CYS A 157 13.01 -8.33 -22.65
N LYS A 158 13.29 -7.36 -21.77
CA LYS A 158 14.66 -6.96 -21.40
C LYS A 158 15.48 -8.10 -20.80
N VAL A 159 14.91 -8.88 -19.88
CA VAL A 159 15.62 -10.02 -19.27
C VAL A 159 16.00 -11.06 -20.34
N VAL A 160 15.09 -11.33 -21.27
CA VAL A 160 15.32 -12.30 -22.35
C VAL A 160 16.36 -11.79 -23.36
N SER A 161 16.28 -10.52 -23.78
CA SER A 161 17.14 -9.97 -24.83
C SER A 161 18.51 -9.50 -24.33
N GLU A 162 18.59 -8.91 -23.14
CA GLU A 162 19.81 -8.24 -22.65
C GLU A 162 20.50 -8.99 -21.49
N LEU A 163 19.75 -9.78 -20.71
CA LEU A 163 20.28 -10.46 -19.52
C LEU A 163 20.39 -11.98 -19.70
N GLY A 164 20.29 -12.47 -20.94
CA GLY A 164 20.48 -13.89 -21.26
C GLY A 164 19.47 -14.81 -20.56
N CYS A 165 18.22 -14.36 -20.40
CA CYS A 165 17.15 -15.05 -19.67
C CYS A 165 17.40 -15.23 -18.17
N ASN A 166 18.36 -14.51 -17.58
CA ASN A 166 18.64 -14.56 -16.15
C ASN A 166 18.13 -13.29 -15.45
N ILE A 167 17.25 -13.48 -14.47
CA ILE A 167 16.81 -12.43 -13.57
C ILE A 167 17.96 -12.12 -12.61
N PRO A 168 18.32 -10.83 -12.39
CA PRO A 168 19.30 -10.48 -11.38
C PRO A 168 18.91 -11.02 -9.99
N ASP A 169 19.87 -11.61 -9.30
CA ASP A 169 19.64 -12.34 -8.04
C ASP A 169 19.69 -11.47 -6.79
N ASN A 170 19.95 -10.17 -6.95
CA ASN A 170 20.07 -9.22 -5.84
C ASN A 170 19.22 -7.97 -6.06
N ALA A 171 18.76 -7.38 -4.96
CA ALA A 171 17.83 -6.27 -4.95
C ALA A 171 18.39 -5.00 -5.63
N ASP A 172 19.68 -4.74 -5.54
CA ASP A 172 20.28 -3.54 -6.15
C ASP A 172 20.25 -3.63 -7.67
N ASP A 173 20.58 -4.79 -8.24
CA ASP A 173 20.55 -5.01 -9.68
C ASP A 173 19.11 -5.11 -10.21
N LEU A 174 18.21 -5.77 -9.48
CA LEU A 174 16.78 -5.77 -9.80
C LEU A 174 16.23 -4.34 -9.88
N LEU A 175 16.59 -3.49 -8.92
CA LEU A 175 16.16 -2.08 -8.87
C LEU A 175 16.77 -1.24 -10.00
N LYS A 176 18.04 -1.45 -10.35
CA LYS A 176 18.74 -0.66 -11.37
C LYS A 176 18.36 -1.09 -12.79
N GLN A 177 18.17 -2.38 -13.01
CA GLN A 177 18.12 -2.95 -14.35
C GLN A 177 16.69 -3.18 -14.85
N LEU A 178 15.72 -3.48 -13.98
CA LEU A 178 14.37 -3.86 -14.43
C LEU A 178 13.37 -2.69 -14.41
N PRO A 179 12.68 -2.41 -15.54
CA PRO A 179 11.69 -1.34 -15.60
C PRO A 179 10.49 -1.65 -14.70
N GLY A 180 10.05 -0.64 -13.94
CA GLY A 180 8.89 -0.78 -13.05
C GLY A 180 9.13 -1.56 -11.75
N VAL A 181 10.34 -2.08 -11.54
CA VAL A 181 10.76 -2.68 -10.27
C VAL A 181 11.26 -1.58 -9.33
N GLY A 182 10.47 -1.27 -8.30
CA GLY A 182 10.87 -0.36 -7.23
C GLY A 182 11.53 -1.10 -6.06
N ARG A 183 12.04 -0.34 -5.08
CA ARG A 183 12.76 -0.87 -3.89
C ARG A 183 12.00 -1.99 -3.17
N TYR A 184 10.68 -1.87 -3.04
CA TYR A 184 9.82 -2.92 -2.48
C TYR A 184 9.86 -4.22 -3.31
N THR A 185 9.58 -4.13 -4.61
CA THR A 185 9.51 -5.31 -5.48
C THR A 185 10.88 -5.98 -5.63
N ALA A 186 11.95 -5.19 -5.70
CA ALA A 186 13.32 -5.71 -5.70
C ALA A 186 13.61 -6.52 -4.43
N GLY A 187 13.31 -5.96 -3.25
CA GLY A 187 13.47 -6.66 -1.97
C GLY A 187 12.59 -7.92 -1.86
N ALA A 188 11.36 -7.88 -2.38
CA ALA A 188 10.46 -9.03 -2.41
C ALA A 188 11.02 -10.17 -3.26
N ILE A 189 11.43 -9.89 -4.51
CA ILE A 189 11.99 -10.91 -5.41
C ILE A 189 13.30 -11.46 -4.83
N ALA A 190 14.22 -10.58 -4.43
CA ALA A 190 15.53 -11.00 -3.93
C ALA A 190 15.44 -11.85 -2.66
N SER A 191 14.58 -11.47 -1.72
CA SER A 191 14.43 -12.24 -0.47
C SER A 191 13.65 -13.54 -0.64
N ILE A 192 12.59 -13.55 -1.46
CA ILE A 192 11.72 -14.72 -1.62
C ILE A 192 12.30 -15.74 -2.60
N ALA A 193 12.86 -15.30 -3.72
CA ALA A 193 13.33 -16.19 -4.78
C ALA A 193 14.81 -16.55 -4.64
N PHE A 194 15.64 -15.59 -4.21
CA PHE A 194 17.11 -15.73 -4.18
C PHE A 194 17.70 -15.79 -2.77
N ASN A 195 16.84 -15.78 -1.74
CA ASN A 195 17.24 -15.83 -0.33
C ASN A 195 18.21 -14.73 0.10
N GLN A 196 18.20 -13.58 -0.59
CA GLN A 196 19.02 -12.44 -0.18
C GLN A 196 18.46 -11.85 1.13
N ALA A 197 19.34 -11.66 2.13
CA ALA A 197 19.00 -11.03 3.40
C ALA A 197 18.77 -9.52 3.27
N THR A 198 17.69 -9.14 2.60
CA THR A 198 17.25 -7.75 2.41
C THR A 198 15.84 -7.57 2.95
N GLY A 199 15.63 -6.51 3.71
CA GLY A 199 14.30 -6.11 4.16
C GLY A 199 13.47 -5.52 3.04
N LEU A 200 12.15 -5.48 3.24
CA LEU A 200 11.21 -4.76 2.37
C LEU A 200 10.20 -3.97 3.20
N VAL A 201 9.61 -2.94 2.60
CA VAL A 201 8.62 -2.09 3.26
C VAL A 201 7.45 -1.82 2.33
N ASP A 202 6.26 -2.32 2.67
CA ASP A 202 4.97 -1.99 2.06
C ASP A 202 4.04 -1.29 3.07
N GLY A 203 2.81 -0.96 2.67
CA GLY A 203 1.83 -0.35 3.57
C GLY A 203 1.46 -1.22 4.79
N ASN A 204 1.63 -2.54 4.73
CA ASN A 204 1.46 -3.43 5.87
C ASN A 204 2.64 -3.34 6.83
N VAL A 205 3.87 -3.43 6.32
CA VAL A 205 5.11 -3.34 7.08
C VAL A 205 5.28 -1.96 7.72
N VAL A 206 5.00 -0.87 7.00
CA VAL A 206 4.98 0.50 7.57
C VAL A 206 4.12 0.53 8.83
N ARG A 207 2.93 -0.06 8.77
CA ARG A 207 2.00 -0.08 9.91
C ARG A 207 2.47 -0.96 11.05
N VAL A 208 3.04 -2.14 10.75
CA VAL A 208 3.60 -3.04 11.76
C VAL A 208 4.74 -2.36 12.48
N PHE A 209 5.73 -1.83 11.77
CA PHE A 209 6.90 -1.17 12.37
C PHE A 209 6.54 0.12 13.09
N ALA A 210 5.66 0.95 12.53
CA ALA A 210 5.21 2.15 13.21
C ALA A 210 4.57 1.86 14.57
N ARG A 211 3.80 0.77 14.69
CA ARG A 211 3.24 0.34 15.98
C ARG A 211 4.28 -0.35 16.86
N LEU A 212 5.10 -1.22 16.28
CA LEU A 212 6.11 -1.98 17.00
C LEU A 212 7.12 -1.06 17.71
N ARG A 213 7.47 0.06 17.09
CA ARG A 213 8.49 1.01 17.57
C ARG A 213 7.94 2.42 17.82
N ALA A 214 6.62 2.56 17.97
CA ALA A 214 5.93 3.83 18.27
C ALA A 214 6.35 5.02 17.37
N ILE A 215 6.50 4.79 16.07
CA ILE A 215 6.83 5.85 15.08
C ILE A 215 5.53 6.55 14.67
N GLY A 216 5.32 7.75 15.21
CA GLY A 216 4.08 8.50 15.14
C GLY A 216 4.07 9.67 14.14
N ALA A 217 5.24 10.09 13.65
CA ALA A 217 5.35 11.11 12.61
C ALA A 217 4.74 10.66 11.26
N ASP A 218 4.65 11.59 10.31
CA ASP A 218 4.11 11.31 8.98
C ASP A 218 4.89 10.17 8.30
N SER A 219 4.20 9.07 8.04
CA SER A 219 4.73 7.88 7.36
C SER A 219 5.31 8.14 5.97
N THR A 220 5.01 9.28 5.35
CA THR A 220 5.52 9.69 4.04
C THR A 220 6.73 10.62 4.13
N SER A 221 7.12 11.04 5.34
CA SER A 221 8.31 11.86 5.53
C SER A 221 9.59 11.04 5.31
N GLN A 222 10.65 11.71 4.83
CA GLN A 222 11.94 11.08 4.58
C GLN A 222 12.55 10.43 5.84
N PRO A 223 12.61 11.10 7.01
CA PRO A 223 13.17 10.49 8.23
C PRO A 223 12.45 9.20 8.65
N VAL A 224 11.12 9.19 8.57
CA VAL A 224 10.32 8.00 8.88
C VAL A 224 10.56 6.90 7.85
N THR A 225 10.58 7.23 6.56
CA THR A 225 10.83 6.27 5.49
C THR A 225 12.20 5.60 5.65
N ASP A 226 13.25 6.38 5.89
CA ASP A 226 14.61 5.87 6.09
C ASP A 226 14.69 4.98 7.34
N ARG A 227 14.02 5.38 8.42
CA ARG A 227 13.96 4.59 9.64
C ARG A 227 13.26 3.25 9.43
N LEU A 228 12.13 3.25 8.72
CA LEU A 228 11.38 2.01 8.45
C LEU A 228 12.17 1.03 7.59
N TRP A 229 12.91 1.54 6.60
CA TRP A 229 13.80 0.72 5.78
C TRP A 229 15.03 0.21 6.55
N SER A 230 15.61 1.05 7.42
CA SER A 230 16.67 0.63 8.34
C SER A 230 16.19 -0.49 9.26
N LEU A 231 15.01 -0.35 9.88
CA LEU A 231 14.40 -1.40 10.70
C LEU A 231 14.15 -2.68 9.90
N ALA A 232 13.68 -2.58 8.66
CA ALA A 232 13.48 -3.74 7.80
C ALA A 232 14.78 -4.52 7.59
N ASN A 233 15.88 -3.82 7.28
CA ASN A 233 17.19 -4.43 7.03
C ASN A 233 17.85 -4.94 8.32
N THR A 234 17.61 -4.32 9.47
CA THR A 234 18.11 -4.81 10.75
C THR A 234 17.35 -6.07 11.20
N LEU A 235 16.03 -6.10 11.02
CA LEU A 235 15.19 -7.17 11.52
C LEU A 235 15.11 -8.39 10.59
N VAL A 236 15.34 -8.22 9.28
CA VAL A 236 15.24 -9.33 8.32
C VAL A 236 16.06 -10.52 8.79
N ASP A 237 15.46 -11.70 8.78
CA ASP A 237 16.13 -12.92 9.20
C ASP A 237 17.21 -13.31 8.17
N PRO A 238 18.46 -13.60 8.58
CA PRO A 238 19.53 -13.92 7.65
C PRO A 238 19.39 -15.31 7.02
N GLU A 239 18.68 -16.24 7.67
CA GLU A 239 18.51 -17.62 7.19
C GLU A 239 17.24 -17.76 6.33
N ARG A 240 16.16 -17.08 6.74
CA ARG A 240 14.83 -17.13 6.10
C ARG A 240 14.28 -15.74 5.75
N PRO A 241 15.00 -14.90 4.97
CA PRO A 241 14.60 -13.53 4.69
C PRO A 241 13.25 -13.43 3.95
N GLY A 242 13.01 -14.32 2.98
CA GLY A 242 11.76 -14.35 2.24
C GLY A 242 10.54 -14.67 3.12
N ASP A 243 10.66 -15.66 4.01
CA ASP A 243 9.59 -16.00 4.96
C ASP A 243 9.39 -14.92 6.02
N PHE A 244 10.47 -14.30 6.50
CA PHE A 244 10.38 -13.19 7.45
C PHE A 244 9.63 -11.99 6.86
N ASN A 245 10.01 -11.58 5.64
CA ASN A 245 9.36 -10.48 4.93
C ASN A 245 7.88 -10.79 4.67
N GLN A 246 7.57 -12.00 4.20
CA GLN A 246 6.18 -12.42 4.03
C GLN A 246 5.42 -12.51 5.35
N GLY A 247 6.09 -12.89 6.44
CA GLY A 247 5.55 -12.90 7.80
C GLY A 247 5.13 -11.51 8.27
N LEU A 248 5.95 -10.48 8.02
CA LEU A 248 5.60 -9.10 8.34
C LEU A 248 4.39 -8.61 7.54
N MET A 249 4.38 -8.90 6.23
CA MET A 249 3.24 -8.56 5.36
C MET A 249 1.96 -9.26 5.81
N GLU A 250 2.04 -10.56 6.14
CA GLU A 250 0.92 -11.38 6.62
C GLU A 250 0.39 -10.89 7.96
N LEU A 251 1.29 -10.54 8.89
CA LEU A 251 0.95 -9.99 10.19
C LEU A 251 0.18 -8.67 10.03
N GLY A 252 0.68 -7.77 9.18
CA GLY A 252 -0.02 -6.53 8.86
C GLY A 252 -1.39 -6.78 8.23
N ALA A 253 -1.48 -7.72 7.28
CA ALA A 253 -2.71 -8.01 6.56
C ALA A 253 -3.81 -8.63 7.43
N THR A 254 -3.45 -9.47 8.40
CA THR A 254 -4.42 -10.35 9.11
C THR A 254 -4.61 -10.04 10.59
N VAL A 255 -3.61 -9.47 11.28
CA VAL A 255 -3.64 -9.23 12.73
C VAL A 255 -3.49 -7.75 13.04
N CYS A 256 -2.40 -7.14 12.60
CA CYS A 256 -2.09 -5.74 12.82
C CYS A 256 -2.80 -4.88 11.75
N THR A 257 -4.12 -4.98 11.66
CA THR A 257 -4.94 -4.36 10.61
C THR A 257 -5.08 -2.83 10.76
N PRO A 258 -5.47 -2.10 9.69
CA PRO A 258 -5.66 -0.65 9.76
C PRO A 258 -6.72 -0.20 10.77
N LYS A 259 -7.82 -0.95 10.85
CA LYS A 259 -8.91 -0.76 11.80
C LYS A 259 -9.02 -2.00 12.68
N THR A 260 -9.30 -1.81 13.97
CA THR A 260 -9.53 -2.89 14.95
C THR A 260 -8.46 -3.99 14.92
N PRO A 261 -7.17 -3.67 15.18
CA PRO A 261 -6.11 -4.67 15.21
C PRO A 261 -6.31 -5.69 16.33
N LEU A 262 -5.97 -6.95 16.06
CA LEU A 262 -6.14 -8.08 16.98
C LEU A 262 -4.93 -8.23 17.91
N CYS A 263 -4.64 -7.20 18.71
CA CYS A 263 -3.43 -7.15 19.54
C CYS A 263 -3.27 -8.36 20.48
N ALA A 264 -4.37 -8.88 21.03
CA ALA A 264 -4.36 -10.07 21.90
C ALA A 264 -3.92 -11.37 21.18
N LYS A 265 -3.98 -11.40 19.84
CA LYS A 265 -3.52 -12.53 19.01
C LYS A 265 -2.18 -12.24 18.33
N CYS A 266 -1.56 -11.10 18.61
CA CYS A 266 -0.33 -10.68 17.95
C CYS A 266 0.88 -11.42 18.53
N PRO A 267 1.68 -12.15 17.71
CA PRO A 267 2.88 -12.82 18.20
C PRO A 267 3.94 -11.83 18.72
N LEU A 268 3.89 -10.58 18.27
CA LEU A 268 4.82 -9.52 18.66
C LEU A 268 4.26 -8.58 19.73
N GLN A 269 3.14 -8.92 20.38
CA GLN A 269 2.48 -8.05 21.38
C GLN A 269 3.45 -7.59 22.48
N SER A 270 4.27 -8.49 23.01
CA SER A 270 5.21 -8.18 24.10
C SER A 270 6.29 -7.16 23.71
N HIS A 271 6.61 -7.03 22.43
CA HIS A 271 7.65 -6.13 21.90
C HIS A 271 7.06 -4.87 21.25
N CYS A 272 5.73 -4.68 21.33
CA CYS A 272 5.02 -3.60 20.65
C CYS A 272 4.89 -2.36 21.54
N LEU A 273 5.71 -1.35 21.27
CA LEU A 273 5.72 -0.11 22.07
C LEU A 273 4.39 0.63 22.03
N ALA A 274 3.69 0.65 20.88
CA ALA A 274 2.36 1.25 20.81
C ALA A 274 1.34 0.53 21.70
N TYR A 275 1.43 -0.81 21.82
CA TYR A 275 0.55 -1.57 22.70
C TYR A 275 0.86 -1.27 24.17
N GLN A 276 2.13 -1.24 24.54
CA GLN A 276 2.57 -0.89 25.90
C GLN A 276 2.13 0.54 26.29
N GLN A 277 2.19 1.51 25.37
CA GLN A 277 1.65 2.86 25.61
C GLN A 277 0.15 2.81 25.93
N VAL A 278 -0.65 2.08 25.14
CA VAL A 278 -2.09 1.98 25.39
C VAL A 278 -2.41 1.36 26.73
N GLU A 279 -1.68 0.32 27.15
CA GLU A 279 -1.91 -0.32 28.45
C GLU A 279 -1.53 0.61 29.61
N ARG A 280 -0.42 1.37 29.50
CA ARG A 280 -0.07 2.40 30.49
C ARG A 280 -1.17 3.44 30.65
N GLU A 281 -1.68 3.96 29.55
CA GLU A 281 -2.70 5.02 29.54
C GLU A 281 -4.04 4.53 30.13
N LYS A 282 -4.40 3.26 29.88
CA LYS A 282 -5.56 2.64 30.55
C LYS A 282 -5.37 2.54 32.05
N HIS A 283 -4.17 2.14 32.51
CA HIS A 283 -3.86 2.07 33.95
C HIS A 283 -3.94 3.44 34.61
N VAL A 284 -3.42 4.49 33.96
CA VAL A 284 -3.50 5.88 34.44
C VAL A 284 -4.96 6.31 34.59
N LEU A 285 -5.80 6.10 33.56
CA LEU A 285 -7.22 6.42 33.62
C LEU A 285 -7.97 5.66 34.72
N GLN A 286 -7.66 4.37 34.92
CA GLN A 286 -8.24 3.57 36.00
C GLN A 286 -7.80 4.07 37.39
N SER A 287 -6.54 4.46 37.55
CA SER A 287 -6.02 5.00 38.81
C SER A 287 -6.66 6.34 39.20
N HIS A 288 -6.99 7.20 38.21
CA HIS A 288 -7.68 8.46 38.46
C HIS A 288 -9.16 8.29 38.82
N LEU A 289 -9.79 7.19 38.40
CA LEU A 289 -11.16 6.83 38.79
C LEU A 289 -11.22 6.22 40.19
N VAL A 290 -10.14 5.56 40.64
CA VAL A 290 -10.01 5.01 42.00
C VAL A 290 -9.31 6.03 42.91
N LYS A 291 -9.93 7.20 43.11
CA LYS A 291 -9.64 8.05 44.28
C LYS A 291 -10.52 7.66 45.46
N SER A 292 -10.32 6.46 46.00
CA SER A 292 -10.48 6.22 47.44
C SER A 292 -9.71 4.96 47.86
N ASN A 293 -8.95 5.13 48.95
CA ASN A 293 -8.30 4.13 49.79
C ASN A 293 -7.14 3.31 49.19
N THR A 294 -5.93 3.76 49.55
CA THR A 294 -4.78 2.95 49.99
C THR A 294 -4.75 1.52 49.44
N VAL A 295 -4.17 1.36 48.25
CA VAL A 295 -3.58 0.09 47.84
C VAL A 295 -2.18 0.41 47.32
N ASP A 296 -1.20 -0.21 47.95
CA ASP A 296 0.20 -0.23 47.57
C ASP A 296 0.32 -0.97 46.23
N VAL A 297 0.35 -0.22 45.13
CA VAL A 297 0.53 -0.79 43.79
C VAL A 297 2.02 -0.76 43.49
N SER A 298 2.66 -1.91 43.71
CA SER A 298 3.94 -2.23 43.06
C SER A 298 3.70 -2.24 41.55
N SER A 299 3.91 -1.08 40.93
CA SER A 299 3.84 -0.91 39.49
C SER A 299 4.91 -1.80 38.85
N PRO A 300 4.59 -2.63 37.83
CA PRO A 300 5.65 -3.23 37.03
C PRO A 300 6.50 -2.09 36.48
N GLU A 301 7.83 -2.16 36.65
CA GLU A 301 8.82 -1.24 36.08
C GLU A 301 8.76 -1.33 34.54
N ILE A 302 7.74 -0.74 33.96
CA ILE A 302 7.60 -0.54 32.53
C ILE A 302 8.37 0.73 32.23
N PRO A 303 9.34 0.73 31.28
CA PRO A 303 10.11 1.91 30.94
C PRO A 303 9.21 3.10 30.69
N ASP A 304 9.54 4.21 31.33
CA ASP A 304 8.89 5.49 31.14
C ASP A 304 9.10 5.92 29.67
N ILE A 305 8.05 5.81 28.85
CA ILE A 305 8.08 6.23 27.44
C ILE A 305 7.56 7.67 27.33
N GLU A 306 7.75 8.50 28.36
CA GLU A 306 7.66 9.96 28.23
C GLU A 306 8.83 10.48 27.36
N CYS A 307 8.79 10.13 26.09
CA CYS A 307 9.63 10.65 25.04
C CYS A 307 9.03 11.97 24.54
N ILE A 308 9.12 13.00 25.37
CA ILE A 308 9.03 14.39 24.91
C ILE A 308 10.46 14.83 24.59
N GLY A 309 11.08 14.18 23.60
CA GLY A 309 12.16 14.84 22.89
C GLY A 309 11.49 15.89 22.01
N GLU A 310 11.53 17.17 22.41
CA GLU A 310 10.87 18.27 21.68
C GLU A 310 11.24 18.31 20.18
N ASP A 311 12.38 17.72 19.80
CA ASP A 311 12.93 17.71 18.44
C ASP A 311 12.91 16.36 17.70
N CYS A 312 12.31 15.29 18.24
CA CYS A 312 12.33 14.01 17.53
C CYS A 312 11.39 13.99 16.30
N LYS A 313 11.97 13.73 15.12
CA LYS A 313 11.26 13.65 13.83
C LYS A 313 10.45 12.37 13.62
N LEU A 314 10.46 11.44 14.57
CA LEU A 314 9.79 10.13 14.51
C LEU A 314 8.66 10.00 15.53
N CYS A 315 8.80 10.67 16.68
CA CYS A 315 7.82 10.77 17.76
C CYS A 315 6.50 11.45 17.20
N ILE A 316 5.35 11.30 17.88
CA ILE A 316 4.09 11.97 17.47
C ILE A 316 4.30 13.49 17.54
N PRO A 317 3.96 14.28 16.49
CA PRO A 317 4.19 15.71 16.52
C PRO A 317 3.26 16.40 17.55
N PRO A 318 3.75 17.41 18.29
CA PRO A 318 2.92 18.16 19.27
C PRO A 318 1.66 18.79 18.66
N SER A 319 1.66 19.06 17.35
CA SER A 319 0.51 19.60 16.61
C SER A 319 -0.65 18.61 16.42
N ASP A 320 -0.42 17.31 16.58
CA ASP A 320 -1.47 16.26 16.50
C ASP A 320 -1.31 15.30 17.69
N PRO A 321 -1.73 15.71 18.89
CA PRO A 321 -1.48 14.96 20.13
C PRO A 321 -2.14 13.59 20.10
N TRP A 322 -1.63 12.70 20.95
CA TRP A 322 -2.13 11.34 21.10
C TRP A 322 -3.62 11.31 21.50
N GLN A 323 -4.40 10.43 20.88
CA GLN A 323 -5.84 10.34 21.07
C GLN A 323 -6.21 9.00 21.71
N TYR A 324 -6.84 9.04 22.90
CA TYR A 324 -7.16 7.86 23.71
C TYR A 324 -8.06 6.84 22.97
N ASP A 325 -9.02 7.31 22.17
CA ASP A 325 -9.98 6.48 21.44
C ASP A 325 -9.35 5.67 20.29
N LEU A 326 -8.23 6.15 19.75
CA LEU A 326 -7.53 5.47 18.66
C LEU A 326 -6.66 4.30 19.17
N GLY A 327 -6.18 4.34 20.42
CA GLY A 327 -5.29 3.34 20.98
C GLY A 327 -4.02 3.15 20.14
N VAL A 328 -3.71 1.92 19.70
CA VAL A 328 -2.55 1.65 18.84
C VAL A 328 -2.70 2.25 17.43
N GLN A 329 -3.90 2.69 17.05
CA GLN A 329 -4.18 3.32 15.75
C GLN A 329 -3.68 4.77 15.67
N ASN A 330 -3.15 5.33 16.77
CA ASN A 330 -2.33 6.53 16.72
C ASN A 330 -1.06 6.35 15.85
N TYR A 331 -0.67 5.10 15.57
CA TYR A 331 0.51 4.74 14.79
C TYR A 331 0.13 3.88 13.56
N PRO A 332 0.59 4.24 12.34
CA PRO A 332 1.16 5.53 11.94
C PRO A 332 0.08 6.60 11.74
N ARG A 333 0.45 7.88 11.91
CA ARG A 333 -0.41 9.00 11.50
C ARG A 333 -0.49 9.08 9.98
N LYS A 334 -1.71 9.19 9.45
CA LYS A 334 -1.93 9.28 8.01
C LYS A 334 -1.84 10.73 7.54
N PRO A 335 -1.17 11.00 6.41
CA PRO A 335 -1.20 12.33 5.82
C PRO A 335 -2.62 12.69 5.38
N LYS A 336 -2.96 13.99 5.44
CA LYS A 336 -4.21 14.51 4.88
C LYS A 336 -4.18 14.34 3.35
N LYS A 337 -5.16 13.62 2.79
CA LYS A 337 -5.27 13.43 1.34
C LYS A 337 -5.77 14.70 0.66
N LYS A 338 -5.14 15.10 -0.44
CA LYS A 338 -5.63 16.17 -1.33
C LYS A 338 -6.96 15.75 -1.99
N ALA A 339 -7.82 16.72 -2.27
CA ALA A 339 -9.07 16.48 -2.99
C ALA A 339 -8.77 16.00 -4.44
N PRO A 340 -9.52 15.00 -4.96
CA PRO A 340 -9.42 14.58 -6.35
C PRO A 340 -9.83 15.69 -7.31
N ARG A 341 -9.26 15.71 -8.52
CA ARG A 341 -9.68 16.63 -9.60
C ARG A 341 -10.98 16.15 -10.21
N GLU A 342 -11.87 17.05 -10.63
CA GLU A 342 -13.09 16.71 -11.37
C GLU A 342 -12.87 16.92 -12.86
N GLU A 343 -13.24 15.93 -13.69
CA GLU A 343 -13.08 15.99 -15.15
C GLU A 343 -14.36 15.53 -15.85
N ARG A 344 -14.71 16.19 -16.96
CA ARG A 344 -15.89 15.85 -17.79
C ARG A 344 -15.45 15.55 -19.22
N THR A 345 -15.97 14.45 -19.76
CA THR A 345 -15.63 13.95 -21.10
C THR A 345 -16.89 13.56 -21.85
N GLY A 346 -17.00 13.98 -23.11
CA GLY A 346 -18.03 13.51 -24.02
C GLY A 346 -17.62 12.20 -24.68
N VAL A 347 -18.51 11.22 -24.74
CA VAL A 347 -18.27 9.88 -25.31
C VAL A 347 -19.33 9.57 -26.35
N CYS A 348 -18.91 9.10 -27.52
CA CYS A 348 -19.78 8.71 -28.62
C CYS A 348 -19.73 7.20 -28.84
N VAL A 349 -20.87 6.52 -28.60
CA VAL A 349 -21.05 5.11 -28.95
C VAL A 349 -21.57 5.04 -30.39
N LEU A 350 -20.67 4.85 -31.33
CA LEU A 350 -21.00 4.70 -32.75
C LEU A 350 -21.40 3.26 -33.04
N CYS A 351 -22.54 3.08 -33.70
CA CYS A 351 -23.14 1.79 -33.98
C CYS A 351 -23.40 1.65 -35.49
N ASP A 352 -22.84 0.60 -36.07
CA ASP A 352 -23.13 0.15 -37.42
C ASP A 352 -24.25 -0.91 -37.35
N LYS A 353 -25.37 -0.62 -38.02
CA LYS A 353 -26.55 -1.50 -38.10
C LYS A 353 -26.76 -2.10 -39.50
N GLN A 354 -25.75 -2.10 -40.38
CA GLN A 354 -25.82 -2.80 -41.67
C GLN A 354 -26.28 -4.25 -41.51
N ASN A 355 -25.84 -4.91 -40.42
CA ASN A 355 -26.37 -6.19 -39.97
C ASN A 355 -27.13 -6.04 -38.64
N PRO A 356 -28.48 -5.92 -38.64
CA PRO A 356 -29.25 -5.72 -37.41
C PRO A 356 -29.11 -6.84 -36.38
N LYS A 357 -28.74 -8.06 -36.81
CA LYS A 357 -28.55 -9.22 -35.92
C LYS A 357 -27.19 -9.19 -35.22
N MET A 358 -26.18 -8.56 -35.82
CA MET A 358 -24.83 -8.44 -35.29
C MET A 358 -24.33 -7.00 -35.46
N PRO A 359 -24.78 -6.06 -34.60
CA PRO A 359 -24.32 -4.68 -34.67
C PRO A 359 -22.82 -4.61 -34.34
N ARG A 360 -22.12 -3.72 -35.04
CA ARG A 360 -20.71 -3.41 -34.77
C ARG A 360 -20.58 -2.04 -34.10
N TYR A 361 -19.54 -1.89 -33.30
CA TYR A 361 -19.24 -0.68 -32.55
C TYR A 361 -17.84 -0.18 -32.88
N LEU A 362 -17.67 1.13 -33.06
CA LEU A 362 -16.36 1.71 -33.29
C LEU A 362 -15.63 1.90 -31.96
N ILE A 363 -14.38 1.46 -31.92
CA ILE A 363 -13.44 1.75 -30.84
C ILE A 363 -12.14 2.34 -31.40
N THR A 364 -11.49 3.18 -30.61
CA THR A 364 -10.22 3.85 -30.91
C THR A 364 -9.19 3.46 -29.86
N GLN A 365 -7.94 3.29 -30.26
CA GLN A 365 -6.84 2.99 -29.35
C GLN A 365 -6.27 4.26 -28.74
N ARG A 366 -6.10 4.26 -27.40
CA ARG A 366 -5.47 5.37 -26.69
C ARG A 366 -3.98 5.48 -27.01
N PRO A 367 -3.39 6.69 -26.93
CA PRO A 367 -1.96 6.87 -27.14
C PRO A 367 -1.09 5.99 -26.24
N GLU A 368 0.16 5.77 -26.64
CA GLU A 368 1.12 4.92 -25.90
C GLU A 368 1.52 5.48 -24.53
N THR A 369 1.25 6.76 -24.27
CA THR A 369 1.57 7.45 -23.03
C THR A 369 0.34 8.08 -22.40
N GLY A 370 0.41 8.33 -21.09
CA GLY A 370 -0.67 8.97 -20.34
C GLY A 370 -1.67 7.99 -19.71
N LEU A 371 -2.85 8.52 -19.36
CA LEU A 371 -3.88 7.77 -18.64
C LEU A 371 -4.43 6.65 -19.54
N LEU A 372 -4.44 5.41 -19.03
CA LEU A 372 -4.97 4.22 -19.71
C LEU A 372 -4.32 3.96 -21.09
N ALA A 373 -3.02 4.25 -21.21
CA ALA A 373 -2.26 4.08 -22.44
C ALA A 373 -2.46 2.70 -23.11
N ASN A 374 -2.54 2.68 -24.44
CA ASN A 374 -2.73 1.49 -25.29
C ASN A 374 -4.04 0.71 -25.09
N LEU A 375 -4.96 1.17 -24.23
CA LEU A 375 -6.29 0.56 -24.12
C LEU A 375 -7.21 1.04 -25.23
N TRP A 376 -8.20 0.21 -25.54
CA TRP A 376 -9.29 0.55 -26.43
C TRP A 376 -10.38 1.33 -25.68
N GLU A 377 -11.04 2.24 -26.37
CA GLU A 377 -12.18 2.99 -25.84
C GLU A 377 -13.13 3.45 -26.94
N PHE A 378 -14.30 3.93 -26.53
CA PHE A 378 -15.17 4.66 -27.46
C PHE A 378 -14.56 6.03 -27.77
N PRO A 379 -14.74 6.54 -29.01
CA PRO A 379 -14.33 7.90 -29.35
C PRO A 379 -14.86 8.91 -28.34
N ASN A 380 -13.97 9.77 -27.87
CA ASN A 380 -14.28 10.73 -26.82
C ASN A 380 -13.47 12.02 -26.94
N PHE A 381 -13.99 13.08 -26.33
CA PHE A 381 -13.39 14.40 -26.31
C PHE A 381 -13.57 15.07 -24.95
N LYS A 382 -12.61 15.91 -24.57
CA LYS A 382 -12.71 16.69 -23.33
C LYS A 382 -13.74 17.80 -23.49
N LEU A 383 -14.52 18.04 -22.44
CA LEU A 383 -15.45 19.16 -22.37
C LEU A 383 -14.76 20.29 -21.60
N GLU A 384 -14.66 21.48 -22.20
CA GLU A 384 -14.15 22.67 -21.50
C GLU A 384 -15.19 23.18 -20.50
N GLU A 385 -14.76 23.68 -19.33
CA GLU A 385 -15.65 24.18 -18.28
C GLU A 385 -16.27 25.54 -18.64
N ASN A 386 -17.26 25.56 -19.53
CA ASN A 386 -18.01 26.78 -19.84
C ASN A 386 -19.47 26.63 -19.40
N GLY A 387 -19.68 26.70 -18.08
CA GLY A 387 -20.93 27.14 -17.42
C GLY A 387 -22.27 26.58 -17.93
N ARG A 388 -22.87 25.67 -17.13
CA ARG A 388 -24.30 25.26 -17.10
C ARG A 388 -24.86 24.59 -18.38
N LYS A 389 -25.09 23.27 -18.24
CA LYS A 389 -25.84 22.39 -19.17
C LYS A 389 -25.31 22.41 -20.61
N GLU A 390 -24.04 22.05 -20.76
CA GLU A 390 -23.50 21.64 -22.06
C GLU A 390 -24.34 20.47 -22.60
N LYS A 391 -25.09 20.73 -23.67
CA LYS A 391 -25.48 19.65 -24.59
C LYS A 391 -24.19 19.15 -25.23
N LEU A 392 -24.05 17.83 -25.34
CA LEU A 392 -22.95 17.21 -26.05
C LEU A 392 -22.97 17.72 -27.51
N ASN A 393 -22.03 18.59 -27.91
CA ASN A 393 -21.87 18.97 -29.31
C ASN A 393 -20.87 18.00 -29.95
N SER A 394 -21.31 16.77 -30.19
CA SER A 394 -20.48 15.73 -30.82
C SER A 394 -20.20 16.01 -32.30
N GLY A 395 -20.99 16.86 -32.97
CA GLY A 395 -20.91 17.08 -34.42
C GLY A 395 -19.53 17.55 -34.87
N SER A 396 -18.98 18.61 -34.24
CA SER A 396 -17.66 19.13 -34.61
C SER A 396 -16.52 18.14 -34.33
N PHE A 397 -16.64 17.33 -33.27
CA PHE A 397 -15.68 16.27 -32.97
C PHE A 397 -15.72 15.15 -34.00
N LEU A 398 -16.93 14.67 -34.34
CA LEU A 398 -17.12 13.58 -35.30
C LEU A 398 -16.62 13.95 -36.69
N GLU A 399 -16.88 15.17 -37.14
CA GLU A 399 -16.40 15.70 -38.42
C GLU A 399 -14.88 15.85 -38.42
N SER A 400 -14.32 16.54 -37.42
CA SER A 400 -12.88 16.83 -37.37
C SER A 400 -11.98 15.62 -37.09
N THR A 401 -12.47 14.63 -36.34
CA THR A 401 -11.66 13.51 -35.85
C THR A 401 -11.93 12.22 -36.61
N LEU A 402 -13.19 11.96 -36.97
CA LEU A 402 -13.59 10.70 -37.60
C LEU A 402 -14.07 10.88 -39.05
N SER A 403 -14.07 12.12 -39.58
CA SER A 403 -14.61 12.44 -40.91
C SER A 403 -16.05 11.95 -41.10
N ILE A 404 -16.84 12.01 -40.03
CA ILE A 404 -18.27 11.64 -40.02
C ILE A 404 -19.09 12.92 -40.06
N ASP A 405 -19.85 13.09 -41.14
CA ASP A 405 -20.73 14.25 -41.29
C ASP A 405 -22.10 13.99 -40.65
N SER A 406 -22.85 15.08 -40.42
CA SER A 406 -24.26 14.98 -40.00
C SER A 406 -25.11 14.12 -40.95
N SER A 407 -24.77 14.11 -42.24
CA SER A 407 -25.45 13.29 -43.27
C SER A 407 -25.19 11.79 -43.14
N ASP A 408 -24.12 11.40 -42.44
CA ASP A 408 -23.76 10.00 -42.17
C ASP A 408 -24.48 9.43 -40.94
N THR A 409 -25.09 10.29 -40.14
CA THR A 409 -25.80 9.92 -38.91
C THR A 409 -27.28 9.68 -39.18
N ILE A 410 -27.74 8.44 -38.98
CA ILE A 410 -29.14 8.04 -39.14
C ILE A 410 -29.97 8.42 -37.91
N ASP A 411 -29.40 8.23 -36.72
CA ASP A 411 -30.09 8.42 -35.45
C ASP A 411 -29.07 8.83 -34.38
N GLN A 412 -29.42 9.81 -33.55
CA GLN A 412 -28.62 10.25 -32.41
C GLN A 412 -29.48 10.28 -31.15
N GLN A 413 -29.02 9.58 -30.12
CA GLN A 413 -29.70 9.51 -28.84
C GLN A 413 -28.75 9.86 -27.69
N HIS A 414 -29.12 10.87 -26.91
CA HIS A 414 -28.45 11.15 -25.64
C HIS A 414 -28.76 10.04 -24.64
N ILE A 415 -27.75 9.34 -24.12
CA ILE A 415 -27.93 8.22 -23.19
C ILE A 415 -28.02 8.72 -21.75
N GLY A 416 -27.08 9.56 -21.31
CA GLY A 416 -27.02 10.14 -19.98
C GLY A 416 -25.60 10.28 -19.46
N GLU A 417 -25.45 10.37 -18.14
CA GLU A 417 -24.15 10.54 -17.48
C GLU A 417 -23.68 9.23 -16.82
N VAL A 418 -22.39 8.93 -16.96
CA VAL A 418 -21.72 7.80 -16.30
C VAL A 418 -20.55 8.32 -15.49
N VAL A 419 -20.57 8.13 -14.17
CA VAL A 419 -19.49 8.56 -13.28
C VAL A 419 -18.51 7.40 -13.01
N HIS A 420 -17.22 7.68 -13.15
CA HIS A 420 -16.13 6.78 -12.82
C HIS A 420 -15.10 7.48 -11.93
N ILE A 421 -14.68 6.81 -10.86
CA ILE A 421 -13.74 7.37 -9.89
C ILE A 421 -12.39 6.67 -10.04
N PHE A 422 -11.38 7.45 -10.40
CA PHE A 422 -9.97 7.10 -10.27
C PHE A 422 -9.42 7.63 -8.94
N SER A 423 -8.24 7.17 -8.53
CA SER A 423 -7.65 7.57 -7.24
C SER A 423 -7.37 9.07 -7.10
N HIS A 424 -7.20 9.78 -8.22
CA HIS A 424 -6.85 11.21 -8.25
C HIS A 424 -7.75 12.03 -9.18
N ILE A 425 -8.73 11.40 -9.85
CA ILE A 425 -9.64 12.03 -10.81
C ILE A 425 -11.05 11.47 -10.60
N HIS A 426 -12.03 12.34 -10.47
CA HIS A 426 -13.46 12.05 -10.55
C HIS A 426 -13.93 12.37 -11.96
N GLN A 427 -14.13 11.32 -12.76
CA GLN A 427 -14.46 11.44 -14.17
C GLN A 427 -15.97 11.29 -14.39
N THR A 428 -16.57 12.24 -15.09
CA THR A 428 -17.96 12.16 -15.56
C THR A 428 -17.99 12.06 -17.07
N TYR A 429 -18.56 10.97 -17.58
CA TYR A 429 -18.75 10.76 -19.01
C TYR A 429 -20.18 11.14 -19.41
N LEU A 430 -20.31 12.06 -20.36
CA LEU A 430 -21.57 12.35 -21.04
C LEU A 430 -21.64 11.44 -22.26
N VAL A 431 -22.66 10.58 -22.33
CA VAL A 431 -22.73 9.51 -23.33
C VAL A 431 -23.82 9.81 -24.36
N ASP A 432 -23.45 9.84 -25.62
CA ASP A 432 -24.36 9.82 -26.77
C ASP A 432 -24.17 8.54 -27.58
N SER A 433 -25.25 8.04 -28.17
CA SER A 433 -25.24 6.96 -29.15
C SER A 433 -25.56 7.52 -30.51
N LEU A 434 -24.82 7.07 -31.53
CA LEU A 434 -25.05 7.45 -32.91
C LEU A 434 -25.12 6.20 -33.79
N CYS A 435 -26.13 6.12 -34.65
CA CYS A 435 -26.26 5.10 -35.67
C CYS A 435 -25.71 5.64 -36.99
N ILE A 436 -24.70 5.00 -37.55
CA ILE A 436 -24.01 5.48 -38.76
C ILE A 436 -24.47 4.66 -39.98
N ASN A 437 -24.62 5.33 -41.12
CA ASN A 437 -24.95 4.68 -42.39
C ASN A 437 -23.72 4.01 -43.06
N GLU A 438 -23.93 3.31 -44.17
CA GLU A 438 -22.85 2.59 -44.85
C GLU A 438 -21.73 3.50 -45.36
N ARG A 439 -22.08 4.70 -45.83
CA ARG A 439 -21.11 5.71 -46.27
C ARG A 439 -20.19 6.12 -45.12
N GLY A 440 -20.76 6.49 -43.96
CA GLY A 440 -20.00 6.87 -42.79
C GLY A 440 -19.13 5.73 -42.25
N VAL A 441 -19.60 4.48 -42.28
CA VAL A 441 -18.80 3.31 -41.88
C VAL A 441 -17.57 3.15 -42.77
N ASN A 442 -17.73 3.34 -44.09
CA ASN A 442 -16.65 3.20 -45.07
C ASN A 442 -15.69 4.41 -45.08
N ASN A 443 -16.14 5.58 -44.64
CA ASN A 443 -15.32 6.80 -44.56
C ASN A 443 -14.34 6.78 -43.38
N ILE A 444 -14.62 5.99 -42.33
CA ILE A 444 -13.75 5.91 -41.16
C ILE A 444 -12.50 5.10 -41.52
N ALA A 445 -11.36 5.78 -41.53
CA ALA A 445 -10.07 5.14 -41.71
C ALA A 445 -9.72 4.27 -40.51
N ASN A 446 -8.98 3.18 -40.76
CA ASN A 446 -8.41 2.31 -39.71
C ASN A 446 -7.40 3.05 -38.81
N ASP A 447 -6.98 4.25 -39.18
CA ASP A 447 -6.18 5.17 -38.38
C ASP A 447 -6.79 6.58 -38.53
N CYS A 448 -7.24 7.15 -37.41
CA CYS A 448 -7.77 8.51 -37.35
C CYS A 448 -6.86 9.35 -36.45
N ASN A 449 -6.16 10.34 -37.03
CA ASN A 449 -5.27 11.24 -36.31
C ASN A 449 -4.17 10.54 -35.50
N GLY A 450 -3.61 9.43 -36.02
CA GLY A 450 -2.55 8.65 -35.36
C GLY A 450 -3.08 7.72 -34.26
N GLN A 451 -4.39 7.48 -34.24
CA GLN A 451 -5.04 6.52 -33.35
C GLN A 451 -5.67 5.41 -34.17
N ALA A 452 -5.24 4.18 -33.94
CA ALA A 452 -5.83 3.01 -34.56
C ALA A 452 -7.32 2.92 -34.21
N THR A 453 -8.16 2.64 -35.21
CA THR A 453 -9.59 2.45 -35.05
C THR A 453 -9.99 1.05 -35.55
N LYS A 454 -11.01 0.46 -34.94
CA LYS A 454 -11.60 -0.79 -35.44
C LYS A 454 -13.08 -0.89 -35.10
N TRP A 455 -13.81 -1.54 -36.00
CA TRP A 455 -15.19 -1.97 -35.77
C TRP A 455 -15.20 -3.34 -35.12
N VAL A 456 -15.88 -3.47 -33.98
CA VAL A 456 -15.96 -4.71 -33.20
C VAL A 456 -17.40 -5.11 -32.92
N THR A 457 -17.64 -6.41 -32.90
CA THR A 457 -18.88 -6.99 -32.37
C THR A 457 -18.99 -6.75 -30.86
N LYS A 458 -20.16 -7.04 -30.28
CA LYS A 458 -20.36 -6.98 -28.83
C LYS A 458 -19.40 -7.90 -28.09
N GLU A 459 -19.22 -9.13 -28.60
CA GLU A 459 -18.37 -10.15 -28.00
C GLU A 459 -16.91 -9.68 -28.01
N GLU A 460 -16.43 -9.20 -29.15
CA GLU A 460 -15.07 -8.66 -29.32
C GLU A 460 -14.83 -7.39 -28.48
N LEU A 461 -15.82 -6.52 -28.33
CA LEU A 461 -15.73 -5.34 -27.47
C LEU A 461 -15.50 -5.74 -26.00
N LEU A 462 -16.22 -6.77 -25.53
CA LEU A 462 -16.13 -7.23 -24.15
C LEU A 462 -14.84 -8.02 -23.86
N SER A 463 -14.27 -8.69 -24.87
CA SER A 463 -12.96 -9.34 -24.78
C SER A 463 -11.80 -8.35 -24.94
N SER A 464 -11.99 -7.28 -25.69
CA SER A 464 -10.98 -6.22 -25.89
C SER A 464 -10.56 -5.58 -24.57
N ALA A 465 -9.32 -5.10 -24.53
CA ALA A 465 -8.76 -4.38 -23.38
C ALA A 465 -9.36 -2.96 -23.22
N ILE A 466 -10.64 -2.88 -22.88
CA ILE A 466 -11.35 -1.63 -22.58
C ILE A 466 -11.40 -1.38 -21.07
N SER A 467 -11.40 -0.10 -20.67
CA SER A 467 -11.46 0.27 -19.26
C SER A 467 -12.80 -0.08 -18.60
N THR A 468 -12.81 -0.23 -17.28
CA THR A 468 -14.06 -0.42 -16.52
C THR A 468 -15.04 0.74 -16.69
N ALA A 469 -14.55 1.95 -17.00
CA ALA A 469 -15.40 3.08 -17.36
C ALA A 469 -16.14 2.82 -18.68
N MET A 470 -15.44 2.37 -19.73
CA MET A 470 -16.05 2.08 -21.03
C MET A 470 -17.01 0.89 -20.96
N LYS A 471 -16.71 -0.13 -20.15
CA LYS A 471 -17.68 -1.21 -19.85
C LYS A 471 -18.98 -0.68 -19.21
N LYS A 472 -18.89 0.33 -18.33
CA LYS A 472 -20.07 0.99 -17.74
C LYS A 472 -20.83 1.83 -18.77
N VAL A 473 -20.12 2.55 -19.63
CA VAL A 473 -20.71 3.33 -20.73
C VAL A 473 -21.52 2.43 -21.65
N PHE A 474 -20.92 1.33 -22.10
CA PHE A 474 -21.60 0.36 -22.97
C PHE A 474 -22.84 -0.23 -22.30
N LYS A 475 -22.74 -0.62 -21.02
CA LYS A 475 -23.89 -1.12 -20.25
C LYS A 475 -25.02 -0.10 -20.12
N ALA A 476 -24.70 1.18 -19.93
CA ALA A 476 -25.69 2.25 -19.87
C ALA A 476 -26.41 2.42 -21.22
N PHE A 477 -25.66 2.37 -22.33
CA PHE A 477 -26.21 2.36 -23.68
C PHE A 477 -27.16 1.16 -23.91
N GLU A 478 -26.74 -0.06 -23.57
CA GLU A 478 -27.59 -1.26 -23.74
C GLU A 478 -28.88 -1.19 -22.92
N SER A 479 -28.81 -0.69 -21.69
CA SER A 479 -29.96 -0.61 -20.79
C SER A 479 -31.03 0.34 -21.33
N LYS A 480 -30.61 1.44 -21.99
CA LYS A 480 -31.51 2.40 -22.62
C LYS A 480 -32.15 1.83 -23.88
N LYS A 481 -31.40 1.02 -24.66
CA LYS A 481 -31.92 0.32 -25.85
C LYS A 481 -32.95 -0.75 -25.49
N SER A 482 -32.80 -1.44 -24.35
CA SER A 482 -33.73 -2.49 -23.89
C SER A 482 -34.90 -1.97 -23.03
N GLY A 483 -35.04 -0.65 -22.85
CA GLY A 483 -36.08 -0.05 -22.00
C GLY A 483 -35.98 -0.42 -20.51
N SER A 484 -34.83 -0.96 -20.07
CA SER A 484 -34.65 -1.48 -18.70
C SER A 484 -34.02 -0.42 -17.79
N PRO A 485 -34.55 -0.15 -16.58
CA PRO A 485 -34.04 0.91 -15.73
C PRO A 485 -32.63 0.61 -15.20
N VAL A 486 -31.71 1.55 -15.39
CA VAL A 486 -30.34 1.52 -14.86
C VAL A 486 -30.38 1.63 -13.32
N LYS A 487 -30.06 0.55 -12.60
CA LYS A 487 -29.81 0.62 -11.15
C LYS A 487 -28.47 1.30 -10.88
N ASN A 488 -28.46 2.63 -10.76
CA ASN A 488 -27.34 3.39 -10.21
C ASN A 488 -27.18 3.08 -8.72
N LYS A 489 -26.41 2.05 -8.37
CA LYS A 489 -25.85 1.91 -7.02
C LYS A 489 -24.65 2.83 -6.91
N GLY A 490 -24.88 4.07 -6.45
CA GLY A 490 -23.80 4.98 -6.07
C GLY A 490 -24.08 6.46 -6.30
N SER A 491 -25.11 7.01 -5.65
CA SER A 491 -25.10 8.44 -5.32
C SER A 491 -26.00 8.67 -4.11
N LYS A 492 -25.40 8.72 -2.92
CA LYS A 492 -26.03 9.46 -1.81
C LYS A 492 -25.81 10.94 -2.12
N ARG A 493 -26.79 11.55 -2.82
CA ARG A 493 -26.93 13.01 -2.85
C ARG A 493 -27.01 13.49 -1.39
N LYS A 494 -26.02 14.23 -0.93
CA LYS A 494 -26.17 15.10 0.26
C LYS A 494 -27.15 16.20 -0.16
N SER A 495 -28.39 16.13 0.33
CA SER A 495 -29.26 17.30 0.33
C SER A 495 -28.71 18.31 1.33
N GLU A 496 -28.46 19.53 0.89
CA GLU A 496 -28.32 20.69 1.78
C GLU A 496 -29.51 20.72 2.74
N LYS A 497 -29.24 20.61 4.03
CA LYS A 497 -30.22 20.92 5.08
C LYS A 497 -29.92 22.32 5.56
N THR A 498 -30.77 23.23 5.13
CA THR A 498 -31.02 24.53 5.73
C THR A 498 -31.17 24.38 7.24
N LEU A 499 -30.50 25.25 8.00
CA LEU A 499 -30.69 25.38 9.43
C LEU A 499 -32.18 25.60 9.71
N ASN A 500 -32.76 24.77 10.58
CA ASN A 500 -33.87 25.23 11.39
C ASN A 500 -33.82 24.56 12.77
N THR A 501 -33.98 25.41 13.77
CA THR A 501 -33.85 25.19 15.20
C THR A 501 -35.00 24.37 15.79
N GLY A 502 -34.69 23.58 16.82
CA GLY A 502 -35.65 23.22 17.88
C GLY A 502 -35.95 21.73 18.05
N GLY A 503 -35.86 21.25 19.31
CA GLY A 503 -36.67 20.14 19.79
C GLY A 503 -35.93 18.87 20.21
N THR A 504 -35.71 18.74 21.51
CA THR A 504 -35.31 17.55 22.28
C THR A 504 -36.18 16.30 22.01
N LYS A 505 -35.55 15.12 21.96
CA LYS A 505 -35.89 13.92 22.77
C LYS A 505 -34.99 12.71 22.43
N SER A 506 -34.45 12.11 23.49
CA SER A 506 -33.69 10.86 23.52
C SER A 506 -34.52 9.65 23.07
N LYS A 507 -33.85 8.64 22.49
CA LYS A 507 -34.15 7.22 22.77
C LYS A 507 -33.01 6.30 22.32
N GLN A 508 -32.34 5.75 23.31
CA GLN A 508 -31.43 4.61 23.28
C GLN A 508 -32.24 3.34 22.93
N LEU A 509 -31.71 2.46 22.07
CA LEU A 509 -32.28 1.12 21.85
C LEU A 509 -31.17 0.06 21.89
N ALA A 510 -31.49 -1.00 22.62
CA ALA A 510 -30.62 -2.01 23.20
C ALA A 510 -30.13 -3.09 22.22
N MET A 511 -29.20 -3.90 22.72
CA MET A 511 -28.18 -4.67 22.03
C MET A 511 -28.55 -6.16 21.90
N ASP A 512 -29.83 -6.48 21.64
CA ASP A 512 -30.36 -7.81 21.99
C ASP A 512 -30.86 -8.64 20.77
N MET A 513 -30.48 -8.28 19.54
CA MET A 513 -30.97 -8.94 18.32
C MET A 513 -29.93 -9.76 17.55
N PHE A 514 -28.73 -10.01 18.11
CA PHE A 514 -27.62 -10.63 17.37
C PHE A 514 -27.31 -12.10 17.66
N PHE A 515 -28.09 -12.79 18.52
CA PHE A 515 -27.89 -14.21 18.78
C PHE A 515 -29.19 -15.01 18.70
N LYS A 516 -29.51 -15.56 17.51
CA LYS A 516 -30.28 -16.80 17.40
C LYS A 516 -29.69 -17.73 16.33
N PRO A 517 -29.50 -19.04 16.62
CA PRO A 517 -28.91 -20.01 15.69
C PRO A 517 -29.90 -20.44 14.61
N LYS A 518 -29.38 -20.76 13.41
CA LYS A 518 -30.15 -21.32 12.29
C LYS A 518 -30.53 -22.78 12.59
N SER A 519 -31.82 -23.10 12.62
CA SER A 519 -32.31 -24.49 12.56
C SER A 519 -32.34 -24.98 11.11
N LYS A 520 -31.94 -26.25 10.94
CA LYS A 520 -32.00 -27.01 9.69
C LYS A 520 -33.44 -27.31 9.29
N THR A 521 -33.74 -27.18 8.00
CA THR A 521 -34.46 -28.16 7.18
C THR A 521 -34.08 -27.96 5.73
#